data_AF-A0A9R0SXX9-F1
#
_entry.id   AF-A0A9R0SXX9-F1
#
_cell.length_a   1.000
_cell.length_b   1.000
_cell.length_c   1.000
_cell.angle_alpha   90.00
_cell.angle_beta   90.00
_cell.angle_gamma   90.00
#
_symmetry.space_group_name_H-M   'P 1'
#
loop_
_entity.id
_entity.type
_entity.pdbx_description
1 polymer ?
#
loop_
_entity_poly.entity_id
_entity_poly.type
_entity_poly.pdbx_seq_one_letter_code
_entity_poly.pdbx_strand_id
1 'polypeptide(L)'
;MLLGHSKSTTNCDNVLFLCLKVNCILISPIILIKILMICSGYIAPEYLYKGEISTKSDIYSLGLLIMETTTGEKNCPGKEPSAVQFIKNVRENWKEQRIASEYPLLDADGLQQVKKCIEIGLECVEIDRLKRPSIETILDKLNGRCASIRN
;
A
#
# COMPACT_ATOMS: atom_id res chain seq x y z
N MET A 1 34.41 -3.42 -30.54
CA MET A 1 33.14 -4.11 -30.83
C MET A 1 32.05 -3.36 -30.06
N LEU A 2 31.23 -2.60 -30.78
CA LEU A 2 30.14 -1.78 -30.24
C LEU A 2 28.93 -2.65 -29.87
N LEU A 3 27.98 -1.97 -29.20
CA LEU A 3 26.59 -2.31 -28.82
C LEU A 3 26.46 -2.72 -27.34
N GLY A 4 25.72 -2.02 -26.48
CA GLY A 4 24.85 -0.86 -26.63
C GLY A 4 24.03 -0.65 -25.35
N HIS A 5 23.80 0.62 -25.00
CA HIS A 5 22.77 1.21 -24.12
C HIS A 5 21.83 0.24 -23.34
N SER A 6 21.65 0.41 -22.03
CA SER A 6 20.80 1.48 -21.51
C SER A 6 21.21 2.00 -20.13
N LYS A 7 21.24 3.34 -20.03
CA LYS A 7 21.10 4.05 -18.76
C LYS A 7 19.70 3.72 -18.22
N SER A 8 19.59 3.21 -16.99
CA SER A 8 18.38 3.36 -16.20
C SER A 8 18.75 4.01 -14.88
N THR A 9 18.93 5.33 -14.94
CA THR A 9 18.69 6.18 -13.78
C THR A 9 17.18 6.16 -13.52
N THR A 10 16.71 5.15 -12.81
CA THR A 10 15.33 5.08 -12.31
C THR A 10 15.36 5.24 -10.80
N ASN A 11 15.16 6.49 -10.41
CA ASN A 11 14.88 6.98 -9.08
C ASN A 11 13.59 6.34 -8.55
N CYS A 12 13.70 5.20 -7.85
CA CYS A 12 12.57 4.44 -7.26
C CYS A 12 13.03 3.65 -6.00
N ASP A 13 13.83 4.28 -5.13
CA ASP A 13 14.50 3.62 -4.00
C ASP A 13 13.65 3.45 -2.70
N ASN A 14 12.37 3.81 -2.64
CA ASN A 14 11.86 4.39 -1.38
C ASN A 14 10.61 3.82 -0.69
N VAL A 15 10.13 2.59 -0.93
CA VAL A 15 8.95 2.13 -0.15
C VAL A 15 9.19 0.88 0.72
N LEU A 16 9.86 -0.20 0.29
CA LEU A 16 10.34 -1.22 1.26
C LEU A 16 11.58 -0.78 2.01
N PHE A 17 12.38 0.12 1.43
CA PHE A 17 13.59 0.59 2.06
C PHE A 17 13.28 1.43 3.32
N LEU A 18 12.03 1.78 3.60
CA LEU A 18 11.68 2.51 4.82
C LEU A 18 11.84 1.68 6.11
N CYS A 19 11.66 0.34 6.09
CA CYS A 19 12.02 -0.50 7.25
C CYS A 19 13.50 -0.95 7.22
N LEU A 20 14.22 -0.87 6.08
CA LEU A 20 15.60 -1.40 5.93
C LEU A 20 16.73 -0.35 5.73
N LYS A 21 16.44 0.94 5.44
CA LYS A 21 17.43 2.06 5.31
C LYS A 21 17.33 3.08 6.43
N VAL A 22 16.55 2.79 7.47
CA VAL A 22 16.86 3.42 8.74
C VAL A 22 18.20 2.86 9.14
N ASN A 23 19.28 3.62 8.88
CA ASN A 23 20.61 3.32 9.38
C ASN A 23 20.48 2.96 10.87
N CYS A 24 20.51 1.66 11.19
CA CYS A 24 20.30 1.09 12.52
C CYS A 24 21.40 1.45 13.53
N ILE A 25 22.13 2.55 13.32
CA ILE A 25 23.31 2.92 14.11
C ILE A 25 23.04 4.15 15.00
N LEU A 26 21.95 4.91 14.79
CA LEU A 26 21.68 6.15 15.57
C LEU A 26 20.27 6.27 16.18
N ILE A 27 19.43 5.24 16.11
CA ILE A 27 18.08 5.31 16.66
C ILE A 27 18.01 4.53 17.97
N SER A 28 17.60 5.22 19.04
CA SER A 28 17.42 4.64 20.38
C SER A 28 16.67 3.29 20.32
N PRO A 29 17.09 2.26 21.09
CA PRO A 29 16.49 0.92 21.05
C PRO A 29 14.96 0.94 21.27
N ILE A 30 14.44 1.96 21.95
CA ILE A 30 12.99 2.17 22.16
C ILE A 30 12.27 2.52 20.84
N ILE A 31 12.86 3.34 19.98
CA ILE A 31 12.27 3.73 18.69
C ILE A 31 12.39 2.57 17.69
N LEU A 32 13.48 1.80 17.73
CA LEU A 32 13.66 0.59 16.92
C LEU A 32 12.59 -0.48 17.23
N ILE A 33 12.32 -0.73 18.51
CA ILE A 33 11.24 -1.65 18.94
C ILE A 33 9.86 -1.14 18.47
N LYS A 34 9.65 0.18 18.50
CA LYS A 34 8.39 0.80 18.05
C LYS A 34 8.19 0.67 16.54
N ILE A 35 9.25 0.87 15.75
CA ILE A 35 9.24 0.65 14.29
C ILE A 35 9.05 -0.83 13.95
N LEU A 36 9.72 -1.74 14.67
CA LEU A 36 9.58 -3.19 14.46
C LEU A 36 8.15 -3.69 14.74
N MET A 37 7.52 -3.17 15.80
CA MET A 37 6.11 -3.42 16.08
C MET A 37 5.25 -2.89 14.93
N ILE A 38 5.39 -1.62 14.53
CA ILE A 38 4.67 -1.02 13.40
C ILE A 38 4.82 -1.85 12.12
N CYS A 39 6.04 -2.20 11.70
CA CYS A 39 6.28 -2.89 10.43
C CYS A 39 5.58 -4.27 10.36
N SER A 40 5.37 -4.97 11.49
CA SER A 40 4.78 -6.32 11.49
C SER A 40 3.34 -6.40 10.97
N GLY A 41 2.56 -5.32 11.09
CA GLY A 41 1.21 -5.23 10.53
C GLY A 41 1.18 -5.02 9.02
N TYR A 42 2.31 -4.60 8.42
CA TYR A 42 2.40 -4.17 7.01
C TYR A 42 3.14 -5.17 6.12
N ILE A 43 3.44 -6.36 6.64
CA ILE A 43 4.27 -7.34 5.95
C ILE A 43 3.45 -8.14 4.94
N ALA A 44 3.96 -8.23 3.71
CA ALA A 44 3.39 -9.08 2.68
C ALA A 44 3.53 -10.57 3.05
N PRO A 45 2.53 -11.43 2.76
CA PRO A 45 2.55 -12.83 3.18
C PRO A 45 3.78 -13.59 2.65
N GLU A 46 4.20 -13.34 1.42
CA GLU A 46 5.38 -13.99 0.83
C GLU A 46 6.70 -13.64 1.54
N TYR A 47 6.79 -12.45 2.14
CA TYR A 47 7.96 -12.07 2.93
C TYR A 47 8.02 -12.88 4.23
N LEU A 48 6.86 -13.09 4.90
CA LEU A 48 6.79 -13.89 6.13
C LEU A 48 7.15 -15.36 5.88
N TYR A 49 6.69 -15.93 4.76
CA TYR A 49 6.87 -17.36 4.49
C TYR A 49 8.18 -17.69 3.79
N LYS A 50 8.71 -16.80 2.95
CA LYS A 50 9.85 -17.11 2.06
C LYS A 50 11.01 -16.12 2.18
N GLY A 51 10.87 -15.02 2.93
CA GLY A 51 11.87 -13.96 2.99
C GLY A 51 12.07 -13.23 1.66
N GLU A 52 11.09 -13.30 0.75
CA GLU A 52 11.19 -12.69 -0.58
C GLU A 52 10.97 -11.17 -0.49
N ILE A 53 12.05 -10.41 -0.69
CA ILE A 53 12.03 -8.96 -0.85
C ILE A 53 11.72 -8.65 -2.31
N SER A 54 10.67 -7.87 -2.58
CA SER A 54 10.37 -7.42 -3.95
C SER A 54 9.59 -6.13 -3.97
N THR A 55 9.59 -5.42 -5.09
CA THR A 55 8.71 -4.26 -5.28
C THR A 55 7.24 -4.58 -5.00
N LYS A 56 6.80 -5.84 -5.17
CA LYS A 56 5.42 -6.27 -4.90
C LYS A 56 5.10 -6.38 -3.41
N SER A 57 6.08 -6.64 -2.55
CA SER A 57 5.87 -6.57 -1.10
C SER A 57 5.68 -5.12 -0.65
N ASP A 58 6.33 -4.15 -1.31
CA ASP A 58 6.14 -2.71 -1.06
C ASP A 58 4.73 -2.28 -1.44
N ILE A 59 4.24 -2.78 -2.59
CA ILE A 59 2.88 -2.51 -3.03
C ILE A 59 1.87 -3.02 -2.00
N TYR A 60 2.10 -4.17 -1.38
CA TYR A 60 1.24 -4.68 -0.31
C TYR A 60 1.22 -3.74 0.91
N SER A 61 2.40 -3.34 1.40
CA SER A 61 2.51 -2.39 2.53
C SER A 61 1.86 -1.05 2.21
N LEU A 62 2.06 -0.54 0.98
CA LEU A 62 1.42 0.67 0.48
C LEU A 62 -0.10 0.53 0.45
N GLY A 63 -0.64 -0.62 0.04
CA GLY A 63 -2.08 -0.89 0.03
C GLY A 63 -2.70 -0.78 1.42
N LEU A 64 -2.05 -1.36 2.44
CA LEU A 64 -2.48 -1.24 3.83
C LEU A 64 -2.46 0.21 4.33
N LEU A 65 -1.42 0.98 3.97
CA LEU A 65 -1.33 2.39 4.33
C LEU A 65 -2.40 3.26 3.66
N ILE A 66 -2.66 3.03 2.37
CA ILE A 66 -3.74 3.69 1.63
C ILE A 66 -5.07 3.41 2.33
N MET A 67 -5.36 2.15 2.68
CA MET A 67 -6.57 1.80 3.40
C MET A 67 -6.63 2.44 4.78
N GLU A 68 -5.60 2.29 5.63
CA GLU A 68 -5.60 2.90 6.98
C GLU A 68 -5.82 4.42 6.93
N THR A 69 -5.19 5.10 5.97
CA THR A 69 -5.35 6.56 5.80
C THR A 69 -6.75 6.92 5.32
N THR A 70 -7.31 6.13 4.41
CA THR A 70 -8.64 6.38 3.82
C THR A 70 -9.78 5.94 4.71
N THR A 71 -9.56 5.00 5.64
CA THR A 71 -10.60 4.53 6.55
C THR A 71 -10.50 5.15 7.94
N GLY A 72 -9.33 5.67 8.31
CA GLY A 72 -9.02 6.06 9.68
C GLY A 72 -8.98 4.88 10.67
N GLU A 73 -9.19 3.65 10.20
CA GLU A 73 -9.16 2.44 11.01
C GLU A 73 -7.72 1.93 11.10
N LYS A 74 -7.22 1.70 12.33
CA LYS A 74 -5.83 1.31 12.56
C LYS A 74 -5.58 -0.16 12.28
N ASN A 75 -4.52 -0.44 11.52
CA ASN A 75 -3.97 -1.78 11.38
C ASN A 75 -2.94 -2.02 12.50
N CYS A 76 -3.41 -2.42 13.69
CA CYS A 76 -2.57 -2.54 14.88
C CYS A 76 -1.90 -3.93 14.99
N PRO A 77 -0.56 -4.01 15.03
CA PRO A 77 0.13 -5.26 15.30
C PRO A 77 -0.02 -5.67 16.77
N GLY A 78 -0.52 -6.88 17.02
CA GLY A 78 -0.68 -7.46 18.36
C GLY A 78 -2.08 -7.35 18.98
N LYS A 79 -3.03 -6.70 18.30
CA LYS A 79 -4.47 -6.83 18.57
C LYS A 79 -5.15 -7.19 17.26
N GLU A 80 -6.14 -8.08 17.29
CA GLU A 80 -7.06 -8.17 16.15
C GLU A 80 -7.62 -6.77 15.86
N PRO A 81 -7.64 -6.35 14.59
CA PRO A 81 -7.52 -7.19 13.40
C PRO A 81 -6.06 -7.47 12.98
N SER A 82 -5.76 -8.73 12.66
CA SER A 82 -4.63 -9.05 11.78
C SER A 82 -4.81 -8.33 10.43
N ALA A 83 -3.74 -8.12 9.66
CA ALA A 83 -3.85 -7.49 8.32
C ALA A 83 -4.96 -8.13 7.48
N VAL A 84 -5.12 -9.46 7.57
CA VAL A 84 -6.21 -10.21 6.90
C VAL A 84 -7.59 -9.75 7.37
N GLN A 85 -7.80 -9.64 8.68
CA GLN A 85 -9.09 -9.23 9.25
C GLN A 85 -9.36 -7.74 8.97
N PHE A 86 -8.33 -6.90 8.96
CA PHE A 86 -8.42 -5.49 8.56
C PHE A 86 -8.87 -5.38 7.10
N ILE A 87 -8.18 -6.07 6.18
CA ILE A 87 -8.52 -6.11 4.75
C ILE A 87 -9.95 -6.59 4.54
N LYS A 88 -10.36 -7.65 5.25
CA LYS A 88 -11.73 -8.18 5.21
C LYS A 88 -12.75 -7.13 5.68
N ASN A 89 -12.49 -6.48 6.83
CA ASN A 89 -13.34 -5.44 7.36
C ASN A 89 -13.52 -4.28 6.37
N VAL A 90 -12.43 -3.82 5.76
CA VAL A 90 -12.49 -2.77 4.73
C VAL A 90 -13.33 -3.23 3.54
N ARG A 91 -13.06 -4.41 2.99
CA ARG A 91 -13.77 -4.96 1.83
C ARG A 91 -15.29 -5.08 2.05
N GLU A 92 -15.70 -5.48 3.25
CA GLU A 92 -17.10 -5.72 3.60
C GLU A 92 -17.84 -4.44 3.96
N ASN A 93 -17.23 -3.55 4.75
CA ASN A 93 -17.95 -2.43 5.37
C ASN A 93 -17.78 -1.08 4.68
N TRP A 94 -16.69 -0.88 3.92
CA TRP A 94 -16.43 0.40 3.26
C TRP A 94 -17.14 0.49 1.89
N LYS A 95 -18.48 0.48 1.95
CA LYS A 95 -19.37 0.68 0.81
C LYS A 95 -19.81 2.15 0.70
N GLU A 96 -20.45 2.49 -0.41
CA GLU A 96 -20.85 3.86 -0.77
C GLU A 96 -21.62 4.59 0.34
N GLN A 97 -22.56 3.90 1.00
CA GLN A 97 -23.33 4.45 2.11
C GLN A 97 -22.45 4.82 3.31
N ARG A 98 -21.48 3.96 3.67
CA ARG A 98 -20.54 4.24 4.75
C ARG A 98 -19.59 5.37 4.38
N ILE A 99 -19.04 5.35 3.16
CA ILE A 99 -18.15 6.40 2.66
C ILE A 99 -18.85 7.77 2.73
N ALA A 100 -20.10 7.87 2.27
CA ALA A 100 -20.88 9.10 2.36
C ALA A 100 -21.14 9.56 3.80
N SER A 101 -21.31 8.61 4.73
CA SER A 101 -21.53 8.91 6.15
C SER A 101 -20.26 9.38 6.87
N GLU A 102 -19.10 8.81 6.53
CA GLU A 102 -17.80 9.15 7.14
C GLU A 102 -17.21 10.45 6.53
N TYR A 103 -17.59 10.76 5.28
CA TYR A 103 -17.12 11.94 4.56
C TYR A 103 -18.27 12.88 4.12
N PRO A 104 -19.12 13.39 5.03
CA PRO A 104 -20.33 14.15 4.68
C PRO A 104 -20.04 15.53 4.07
N LEU A 105 -18.80 16.01 4.17
CA LEU A 105 -18.37 17.30 3.63
C LEU A 105 -17.82 17.22 2.19
N LEU A 106 -17.62 16.01 1.67
CA LEU A 106 -17.17 15.82 0.30
C LEU A 106 -18.35 15.87 -0.68
N ASP A 107 -18.10 16.42 -1.86
CA ASP A 107 -19.02 16.33 -2.98
C ASP A 107 -18.94 14.94 -3.66
N ALA A 108 -19.72 14.74 -4.71
CA ALA A 108 -19.77 13.46 -5.41
C ALA A 108 -18.41 13.02 -5.97
N ASP A 109 -17.58 13.97 -6.43
CA ASP A 109 -16.24 13.68 -6.94
C ASP A 109 -15.30 13.25 -5.80
N GLY A 110 -15.31 13.97 -4.68
CA GLY A 110 -14.54 13.59 -3.50
C GLY A 110 -14.91 12.22 -2.95
N LEU A 111 -16.20 11.88 -2.89
CA LEU A 111 -16.66 10.55 -2.48
C LEU A 111 -16.21 9.46 -3.47
N GLN A 112 -16.22 9.76 -4.77
CA GLN A 112 -15.69 8.86 -5.79
C GLN A 112 -14.18 8.65 -5.66
N GLN A 113 -13.42 9.70 -5.33
CA GLN A 113 -11.99 9.59 -5.07
C GLN A 113 -11.70 8.70 -3.84
N VAL A 114 -12.44 8.87 -2.74
CA VAL A 114 -12.32 8.01 -1.55
C VAL A 114 -12.59 6.55 -1.90
N LYS A 115 -13.70 6.27 -2.61
CA LYS A 115 -14.04 4.92 -3.09
C LYS A 115 -12.90 4.32 -3.93
N LYS A 116 -12.35 5.12 -4.85
CA LYS A 116 -11.24 4.70 -5.71
C LYS A 116 -9.97 4.39 -4.91
N CYS A 117 -9.63 5.19 -3.90
CA CYS A 117 -8.49 4.92 -3.02
C CYS A 117 -8.66 3.59 -2.29
N ILE A 118 -9.86 3.28 -1.79
CA ILE A 118 -10.16 2.00 -1.14
C ILE A 118 -10.01 0.83 -2.13
N GLU A 119 -10.54 0.96 -3.34
CA GLU A 119 -10.41 -0.06 -4.40
C GLU A 119 -8.94 -0.32 -4.76
N ILE A 120 -8.14 0.74 -4.97
CA ILE A 120 -6.70 0.63 -5.21
C ILE A 120 -6.01 -0.06 -4.04
N GLY A 121 -6.31 0.34 -2.80
CA GLY A 121 -5.75 -0.26 -1.59
C GLY A 121 -6.03 -1.77 -1.52
N LEU A 122 -7.25 -2.19 -1.86
CA LEU A 122 -7.66 -3.60 -1.90
C LEU A 122 -6.93 -4.41 -2.99
N GLU A 123 -6.71 -3.84 -4.18
CA GLU A 123 -5.92 -4.50 -5.24
C GLU A 123 -4.44 -4.67 -4.85
N CYS A 124 -3.88 -3.68 -4.14
CA CYS A 124 -2.50 -3.70 -3.67
C CYS A 124 -2.22 -4.81 -2.66
N VAL A 125 -3.22 -5.23 -1.89
CA VAL A 125 -3.09 -6.27 -0.86
C VAL A 125 -3.51 -7.67 -1.31
N GLU A 126 -3.67 -7.88 -2.62
CA GLU A 126 -3.99 -9.21 -3.15
C GLU A 126 -2.94 -10.25 -2.72
N ILE A 127 -3.42 -11.43 -2.30
CA ILE A 127 -2.55 -12.51 -1.81
C ILE A 127 -1.60 -12.98 -2.91
N ASP A 128 -2.11 -13.08 -4.14
CA ASP A 128 -1.28 -13.34 -5.31
C ASP A 128 -0.53 -12.06 -5.70
N ARG A 129 0.79 -12.06 -5.45
CA ARG A 129 1.69 -10.93 -5.76
C ARG A 129 1.66 -10.50 -7.23
N LEU A 130 1.29 -11.38 -8.16
CA LEU A 130 1.21 -11.06 -9.58
C LEU A 130 -0.04 -10.26 -9.94
N LYS A 131 -1.09 -10.33 -9.11
CA LYS A 131 -2.33 -9.56 -9.29
C LYS A 131 -2.24 -8.13 -8.76
N ARG A 132 -1.26 -7.86 -7.88
CA ARG A 132 -1.03 -6.51 -7.36
C ARG A 132 -0.62 -5.58 -8.52
N PRO A 133 -1.12 -4.34 -8.59
CA PRO A 133 -0.75 -3.40 -9.64
C PRO A 133 0.73 -3.00 -9.60
N SER A 134 1.22 -2.33 -10.64
CA SER A 134 2.50 -1.60 -10.57
C SER A 134 2.29 -0.23 -9.93
N ILE A 135 3.36 0.38 -9.43
CA ILE A 135 3.28 1.75 -8.91
C ILE A 135 2.80 2.75 -9.96
N GLU A 136 3.18 2.55 -11.23
CA GLU A 136 2.72 3.36 -12.36
C GLU A 136 1.19 3.25 -12.53
N THR A 137 0.65 2.03 -12.51
CA THR A 137 -0.81 1.81 -12.56
C THR A 137 -1.53 2.45 -11.38
N ILE A 138 -0.95 2.40 -10.18
CA ILE A 138 -1.51 3.06 -8.99
C ILE A 138 -1.55 4.58 -9.19
N LEU A 139 -0.46 5.19 -9.64
CA LEU A 139 -0.38 6.62 -9.92
C LEU A 139 -1.35 7.07 -11.02
N ASP A 140 -1.48 6.28 -12.09
CA ASP A 140 -2.41 6.53 -13.17
C ASP A 140 -3.87 6.49 -12.68
N LYS A 141 -4.21 5.48 -11.86
CA LYS A 141 -5.52 5.40 -11.22
C LYS A 141 -5.76 6.60 -10.30
N LEU A 142 -4.81 6.98 -9.46
CA LEU A 142 -4.96 8.13 -8.54
C LEU A 142 -5.11 9.46 -9.30
N ASN A 143 -4.33 9.68 -10.35
CA ASN A 143 -4.36 10.92 -11.14
C ASN A 143 -5.53 11.00 -12.14
N GLY A 144 -6.44 10.02 -12.14
CA GLY A 144 -7.55 9.98 -13.10
C GLY A 144 -7.13 9.75 -14.55
N ARG A 145 -5.86 9.38 -14.79
CA ARG A 145 -5.35 9.00 -16.11
C ARG A 145 -5.65 7.53 -16.33
N CYS A 146 -6.90 7.20 -16.66
CA CYS A 146 -7.16 5.91 -17.27
C CYS A 146 -6.34 5.86 -18.57
N ALA A 147 -5.47 4.86 -18.72
CA ALA A 147 -4.79 4.58 -19.96
C ALA A 147 -5.85 4.41 -21.06
N SER A 148 -6.16 5.50 -21.76
CA SER A 148 -6.87 5.46 -23.02
C SER A 148 -5.94 4.78 -24.01
N ILE A 149 -5.98 3.44 -24.03
CA ILE A 149 -5.55 2.70 -25.21
C ILE A 149 -6.59 3.05 -26.27
N ARG A 150 -6.28 4.09 -27.05
CA ARG A 150 -6.87 4.30 -28.36
C ARG A 150 -6.39 3.13 -29.22
N ASN A 151 -7.29 2.19 -29.52
CA ASN A 151 -7.18 1.40 -30.73
C ASN A 151 -7.94 2.14 -31.83
#